data_AF-A0A932PPX9-F1
#
_entry.id   AF-A0A932PPX9-F1
#
_cell.length_a   1.000
_cell.length_b   1.000
_cell.length_c   1.000
_cell.angle_alpha   90.00
_cell.angle_beta   90.00
_cell.angle_gamma   90.00
#
_symmetry.space_group_name_H-M   'P 1'
#
loop_
_entity.id
_entity.type
_entity.pdbx_description
1 polymer ?
#
loop_
_entity_poly.entity_id
_entity_poly.type
_entity_poly.pdbx_seq_one_letter_code
_entity_poly.pdbx_strand_id
1 'polypeptide(L)'
;MSKRNEPVRKSVKDVLDDLLAGHREAAFSGPESALKYLRRTFEAQGSLPNAVKAVAYDLSAEAQAQSGQWEACVESTAQVLGYLPELEAAFPHEYRRILEGLACFERGIQAHSELGDFHAALELCERAIALGLGAHYSAKRDSLEWAR
;
A
#
# COMPACT_ATOMS: atom_id res chain seq x y z
N MET A 1 -20.05 30.22 31.34
CA MET A 1 -19.70 28.79 31.17
C MET A 1 -19.01 28.62 29.83
N SER A 2 -17.68 28.54 29.82
CA SER A 2 -16.90 28.39 28.58
C SER A 2 -17.15 27.00 28.00
N LYS A 3 -17.59 26.94 26.74
CA LYS A 3 -17.65 25.69 25.98
C LYS A 3 -16.26 25.04 26.04
N ARG A 4 -16.16 23.84 26.64
CA ARG A 4 -14.97 23.00 26.48
C ARG A 4 -14.87 22.70 24.98
N ASN A 5 -13.82 23.18 24.32
CA ASN A 5 -13.48 22.70 22.99
C ASN A 5 -13.19 21.21 23.12
N GLU A 6 -14.08 20.37 22.61
CA GLU A 6 -13.75 18.97 22.38
C GLU A 6 -12.54 18.92 21.42
N PRO A 7 -11.55 18.04 21.67
CA PRO A 7 -10.45 17.87 20.75
C PRO A 7 -11.02 17.39 19.41
N VAL A 8 -10.90 18.23 18.38
CA VAL A 8 -11.28 17.87 17.01
C VAL A 8 -10.41 16.68 16.60
N ARG A 9 -10.99 15.48 16.57
CA ARG A 9 -10.33 14.30 16.02
C ARG A 9 -10.35 14.46 14.50
N LYS A 10 -9.16 14.49 13.88
CA LYS A 10 -9.01 14.51 12.42
C LYS A 10 -9.81 13.35 11.82
N SER A 11 -10.47 13.59 10.69
CA SER A 11 -11.15 12.51 9.97
C SER A 11 -10.11 11.54 9.36
N VAL A 12 -10.53 10.31 9.04
CA VAL A 12 -9.65 9.34 8.35
C VAL A 12 -9.09 9.91 7.05
N LYS A 13 -9.90 10.71 6.34
CA LYS A 13 -9.50 11.42 5.13
C LYS A 13 -8.41 12.45 5.39
N ASP A 14 -8.58 13.30 6.42
CA ASP A 14 -7.56 14.30 6.76
C ASP A 14 -6.23 13.64 7.15
N VAL A 15 -6.29 12.51 7.87
CA VAL A 15 -5.08 11.74 8.23
C VAL A 15 -4.43 11.13 6.99
N LEU A 16 -5.21 10.66 6.01
CA LEU A 16 -4.70 10.17 4.74
C LEU A 16 -4.05 11.29 3.92
N ASP A 17 -4.68 12.46 3.84
CA ASP A 17 -4.16 13.62 3.10
C ASP A 17 -2.83 14.11 3.72
N ASP A 18 -2.74 14.17 5.05
CA ASP A 18 -1.50 14.49 5.76
C ASP A 18 -0.38 13.48 5.46
N LEU A 19 -0.72 12.16 5.48
CA LEU A 19 0.22 11.09 5.15
C LEU A 19 0.76 11.26 3.72
N LEU A 20 -0.13 11.47 2.75
CA LEU A 20 0.24 11.60 1.34
C LEU A 20 1.09 12.85 1.10
N ALA A 21 0.76 13.97 1.73
CA ALA A 21 1.54 15.20 1.63
C ALA A 21 2.96 15.00 2.18
N GLY A 22 3.09 14.51 3.41
CA GLY A 22 4.41 14.29 4.03
C GLY A 22 5.22 13.21 3.31
N HIS A 23 4.57 12.17 2.79
CA HIS A 23 5.25 11.16 1.98
C HIS A 23 5.83 11.75 0.69
N ARG A 24 5.06 12.57 -0.04
CA ARG A 24 5.54 13.21 -1.28
C ARG A 24 6.77 14.08 -1.04
N GLU A 25 6.76 14.85 0.04
CA GLU A 25 7.91 15.67 0.43
C GLU A 25 9.14 14.80 0.75
N ALA A 26 8.96 13.73 1.52
CA ALA A 26 10.05 12.83 1.88
C ALA A 26 10.59 12.05 0.66
N ALA A 27 9.71 11.58 -0.21
CA ALA A 27 10.06 10.81 -1.41
C ALA A 27 10.85 11.63 -2.44
N PHE A 28 10.77 12.96 -2.41
CA PHE A 28 11.62 13.83 -3.22
C PHE A 28 13.12 13.62 -2.94
N SER A 29 13.46 13.18 -1.72
CA SER A 29 14.84 12.84 -1.31
C SER A 29 15.19 11.35 -1.50
N GLY A 30 14.36 10.61 -2.23
CA GLY A 30 14.58 9.19 -2.56
C GLY A 30 13.83 8.20 -1.67
N PRO A 31 13.85 6.90 -2.04
CA PRO A 31 13.06 5.85 -1.40
C PRO A 31 13.42 5.61 0.06
N GLU A 32 14.68 5.74 0.46
CA GLU A 32 15.10 5.59 1.86
C GLU A 32 14.52 6.70 2.75
N SER A 33 14.41 7.92 2.21
CA SER A 33 13.79 9.06 2.92
C SER A 33 12.29 8.86 3.07
N ALA A 34 11.61 8.35 2.04
CA ALA A 34 10.21 7.96 2.09
C ALA A 34 9.95 6.90 3.17
N LEU A 35 10.75 5.82 3.18
CA LEU A 35 10.63 4.74 4.17
C LEU A 35 10.90 5.24 5.59
N LYS A 36 11.88 6.13 5.77
CA LYS A 36 12.15 6.76 7.07
C LYS A 36 10.96 7.59 7.56
N TYR A 37 10.29 8.33 6.67
CA TYR A 37 9.07 9.06 7.01
C TYR A 37 7.95 8.11 7.42
N LEU A 38 7.68 7.06 6.62
CA LEU A 38 6.62 6.08 6.89
C LEU A 38 6.84 5.37 8.24
N ARG A 39 8.06 4.91 8.52
CA ARG A 39 8.42 4.34 9.83
C ARG A 39 8.13 5.29 10.98
N ARG A 40 8.55 6.55 10.87
CA ARG A 40 8.27 7.57 11.89
C ARG A 40 6.77 7.81 12.05
N THR A 41 6.00 7.75 10.98
CA THR A 41 4.54 7.89 11.02
C THR A 41 3.90 6.73 11.78
N PHE A 42 4.35 5.49 11.54
CA PHE A 42 3.92 4.32 12.32
C PHE A 42 4.32 4.40 13.80
N GLU A 43 5.53 4.88 14.11
CA GLU A 43 6.04 5.01 15.47
C GLU A 43 5.36 6.15 16.26
N ALA A 44 5.07 7.28 15.61
CA ALA A 44 4.60 8.49 16.28
C ALA A 44 3.09 8.50 16.54
N GLN A 45 2.29 7.79 15.73
CA GLN A 45 0.85 7.75 15.90
C GLN A 45 0.44 6.55 16.74
N GLY A 46 -0.10 6.80 17.94
CA GLY A 46 -0.54 5.74 18.87
C GLY A 46 -1.58 4.76 18.27
N SER A 47 -2.28 5.15 17.20
CA SER A 47 -2.94 4.23 16.27
C SER A 47 -3.34 4.96 14.99
N LEU A 48 -2.68 4.66 13.86
CA LEU A 48 -3.16 5.06 12.53
C LEU A 48 -4.46 4.32 12.21
N PRO A 49 -5.47 4.97 11.59
CA PRO A 49 -6.63 4.26 11.07
C PRO A 49 -6.20 3.14 10.11
N ASN A 50 -6.82 1.96 10.19
CA ASN A 50 -6.42 0.81 9.37
C ASN A 50 -6.49 1.09 7.85
N ALA A 51 -7.49 1.87 7.41
CA ALA A 51 -7.56 2.35 6.03
C ALA A 51 -6.33 3.17 5.61
N VAL A 52 -5.80 4.01 6.51
CA VAL A 52 -4.58 4.79 6.27
C VAL A 52 -3.35 3.89 6.30
N LYS A 53 -3.32 2.86 7.16
CA LYS A 53 -2.25 1.86 7.16
C LYS A 53 -2.16 1.13 5.82
N ALA A 54 -3.29 0.77 5.21
CA ALA A 54 -3.30 0.15 3.88
C ALA A 54 -2.50 0.99 2.87
N VAL A 55 -2.75 2.30 2.82
CA VAL A 55 -2.03 3.21 1.92
C VAL A 55 -0.58 3.41 2.35
N ALA A 56 -0.29 3.52 3.65
CA ALA A 56 1.09 3.65 4.14
C ALA A 56 1.96 2.43 3.79
N TYR A 57 1.40 1.22 3.85
CA TYR A 57 2.09 0.01 3.43
C TYR A 57 2.24 -0.09 1.91
N ASP A 58 1.28 0.42 1.13
CA ASP A 58 1.41 0.51 -0.32
C ASP A 58 2.59 1.39 -0.73
N LEU A 59 2.67 2.59 -0.14
CA LEU A 59 3.80 3.50 -0.32
C LEU A 59 5.13 2.88 0.14
N SER A 60 5.10 2.07 1.22
CA SER A 60 6.28 1.35 1.69
C SER A 60 6.72 0.29 0.69
N ALA A 61 5.78 -0.50 0.14
CA ALA A 61 6.05 -1.52 -0.85
C ALA A 61 6.70 -0.93 -2.11
N GLU A 62 6.21 0.24 -2.56
CA GLU A 62 6.80 0.95 -3.68
C GLU A 62 8.25 1.39 -3.39
N ALA A 63 8.50 2.06 -2.28
CA ALA A 63 9.84 2.52 -1.93
C ALA A 63 10.81 1.35 -1.67
N GLN A 64 10.35 0.26 -1.06
CA GLN A 64 11.13 -0.97 -0.86
C GLN A 64 11.54 -1.60 -2.19
N ALA A 65 10.61 -1.70 -3.15
CA ALA A 65 10.92 -2.23 -4.47
C ALA A 65 11.95 -1.35 -5.20
N GLN A 66 11.86 -0.02 -5.09
CA GLN A 66 12.84 0.90 -5.68
C GLN A 66 14.26 0.72 -5.09
N SER A 67 14.37 0.35 -3.81
CA SER A 67 15.64 0.08 -3.14
C SER A 67 16.05 -1.40 -3.15
N GLY A 68 15.33 -2.28 -3.86
CA GLY A 68 15.63 -3.72 -3.94
C GLY A 68 15.42 -4.50 -2.63
N GLN A 69 14.61 -3.99 -1.70
CA GLN A 69 14.27 -4.65 -0.44
C GLN A 69 13.08 -5.60 -0.63
N TRP A 70 13.30 -6.70 -1.36
CA TRP A 70 12.22 -7.57 -1.85
C TRP A 70 11.42 -8.25 -0.75
N GLU A 71 12.06 -8.80 0.28
CA GLU A 71 11.37 -9.44 1.40
C GLU A 71 10.47 -8.46 2.14
N ALA A 72 10.97 -7.24 2.39
CA ALA A 72 10.19 -6.20 3.02
C ALA A 72 9.03 -5.72 2.13
N CYS A 73 9.22 -5.69 0.81
CA CYS A 73 8.17 -5.37 -0.16
C CYS A 73 7.03 -6.40 -0.13
N VAL A 74 7.36 -7.70 -0.04
CA VAL A 74 6.39 -8.79 0.14
C VAL A 74 5.61 -8.60 1.43
N GLU A 75 6.29 -8.35 2.55
CA GLU A 75 5.65 -8.11 3.84
C GLU A 75 4.68 -6.91 3.80
N SER A 76 5.11 -5.78 3.24
CA SER A 76 4.26 -4.60 3.08
C SER A 76 3.05 -4.91 2.19
N THR A 77 3.24 -5.61 1.08
CA THR A 77 2.14 -6.02 0.19
C THR A 77 1.10 -6.86 0.94
N ALA A 78 1.54 -7.83 1.74
CA ALA A 78 0.63 -8.62 2.56
C ALA A 78 -0.16 -7.76 3.57
N GLN A 79 0.47 -6.75 4.17
CA GLN A 79 -0.22 -5.80 5.05
C GLN A 79 -1.28 -4.98 4.31
N VAL A 80 -1.00 -4.48 3.10
CA VAL A 80 -2.00 -3.77 2.28
C VAL A 80 -3.23 -4.65 2.07
N LEU A 81 -3.01 -5.88 1.61
CA LEU A 81 -4.07 -6.85 1.33
C LEU A 81 -4.91 -7.19 2.58
N GLY A 82 -4.28 -7.20 3.75
CA GLY A 82 -4.95 -7.41 5.03
C GLY A 82 -5.87 -6.26 5.44
N TYR A 83 -5.58 -5.02 5.02
CA TYR A 83 -6.34 -3.83 5.37
C TYR A 83 -7.31 -3.33 4.27
N LEU A 84 -7.42 -4.05 3.14
CA LEU A 84 -8.36 -3.70 2.07
C LEU A 84 -9.83 -3.60 2.56
N PRO A 85 -10.36 -4.49 3.41
CA PRO A 85 -11.73 -4.37 3.90
C PRO A 85 -11.97 -3.07 4.69
N GLU A 86 -11.01 -2.66 5.52
CA GLU A 86 -11.10 -1.40 6.26
C GLU A 86 -10.96 -0.18 5.36
N LEU A 87 -10.15 -0.29 4.30
CA LEU A 87 -10.03 0.75 3.28
C LEU A 87 -11.37 0.94 2.54
N GLU A 88 -12.02 -0.16 2.14
CA GLU A 88 -13.34 -0.13 1.50
C GLU A 88 -14.40 0.46 2.43
N ALA A 89 -14.41 0.04 3.71
CA ALA A 89 -15.36 0.54 4.70
C ALA A 89 -15.19 2.03 5.00
N ALA A 90 -13.95 2.53 5.00
CA ALA A 90 -13.66 3.95 5.25
C ALA A 90 -13.93 4.85 4.04
N PHE A 91 -13.80 4.31 2.82
CA PHE A 91 -13.88 5.08 1.57
C PHE A 91 -14.80 4.41 0.53
N PRO A 92 -16.06 4.06 0.82
CA PRO A 92 -16.88 3.22 -0.06
C PRO A 92 -17.09 3.80 -1.47
N HIS A 93 -17.12 5.13 -1.61
CA HIS A 93 -17.29 5.81 -2.89
C HIS A 93 -15.96 6.09 -3.62
N GLU A 94 -14.83 6.08 -2.91
CA GLU A 94 -13.50 6.36 -3.46
C GLU A 94 -12.65 5.07 -3.56
N TYR A 95 -13.09 3.96 -2.95
CA TYR A 95 -12.35 2.72 -2.79
C TYR A 95 -11.83 2.20 -4.13
N ARG A 96 -12.68 2.19 -5.15
CA ARG A 96 -12.28 1.73 -6.48
C ARG A 96 -11.11 2.53 -7.04
N ARG A 97 -11.19 3.87 -6.94
CA ARG A 97 -10.14 4.78 -7.41
C ARG A 97 -8.86 4.61 -6.60
N ILE A 98 -8.96 4.42 -5.30
CA ILE A 98 -7.80 4.19 -4.42
C ILE A 98 -7.15 2.86 -4.79
N LEU A 99 -7.94 1.79 -4.89
CA LEU A 99 -7.48 0.44 -5.22
C LEU A 99 -6.74 0.39 -6.56
N GLU A 100 -7.26 1.06 -7.60
CA GLU A 100 -6.61 1.18 -8.90
C GLU A 100 -5.30 1.99 -8.85
N GLY A 101 -5.13 2.85 -7.84
CA GLY A 101 -3.92 3.64 -7.63
C GLY A 101 -2.86 2.96 -6.76
N LEU A 102 -3.15 1.80 -6.16
CA LEU A 102 -2.18 1.07 -5.33
C LEU A 102 -1.13 0.39 -6.22
N ALA A 103 0.13 0.57 -5.87
CA ALA A 103 1.26 -0.05 -6.56
C ALA A 103 1.59 -1.45 -6.02
N CYS A 104 1.06 -1.83 -4.84
CA CYS A 104 1.45 -3.03 -4.11
C CYS A 104 1.27 -4.33 -4.91
N PHE A 105 0.28 -4.42 -5.80
CA PHE A 105 0.10 -5.60 -6.65
C PHE A 105 1.26 -5.76 -7.63
N GLU A 106 1.61 -4.69 -8.35
CA GLU A 106 2.73 -4.74 -9.28
C GLU A 106 4.06 -4.97 -8.56
N ARG A 107 4.29 -4.26 -7.44
CA ARG A 107 5.53 -4.35 -6.67
C ARG A 107 5.67 -5.68 -5.94
N GLY A 108 4.58 -6.22 -5.41
CA GLY A 108 4.54 -7.54 -4.78
C GLY A 108 4.79 -8.67 -5.79
N ILE A 109 4.17 -8.62 -6.97
CA ILE A 109 4.44 -9.61 -8.05
C ILE A 109 5.92 -9.55 -8.46
N GLN A 110 6.46 -8.34 -8.63
CA GLN A 110 7.88 -8.16 -8.91
C GLN A 110 8.73 -8.78 -7.79
N ALA A 111 8.48 -8.42 -6.53
CA ALA A 111 9.26 -8.90 -5.39
C ALA A 111 9.24 -10.43 -5.25
N HIS A 112 8.08 -11.07 -5.37
CA HIS A 112 7.99 -12.53 -5.37
C HIS A 112 8.74 -13.17 -6.54
N SER A 113 8.71 -12.56 -7.73
CA SER A 113 9.45 -13.04 -8.89
C SER A 113 10.97 -12.94 -8.67
N GLU A 114 11.46 -11.83 -8.12
CA GLU A 114 12.88 -11.63 -7.77
C GLU A 114 13.36 -12.61 -6.69
N LEU A 115 12.47 -12.99 -5.76
CA LEU A 115 12.74 -14.01 -4.74
C LEU A 115 12.61 -15.45 -5.26
N GLY A 116 12.20 -15.65 -6.52
CA GLY A 116 11.96 -16.96 -7.12
C GLY A 116 10.68 -17.65 -6.65
N ASP A 117 9.81 -16.96 -5.92
CA ASP A 117 8.52 -17.47 -5.46
C ASP A 117 7.43 -17.18 -6.51
N PHE A 118 7.54 -17.86 -7.65
CA PHE A 118 6.60 -17.71 -8.76
C PHE A 118 5.17 -18.13 -8.39
N HIS A 119 5.02 -19.00 -7.39
CA HIS A 119 3.69 -19.42 -6.94
C HIS A 119 2.95 -18.26 -6.28
N ALA A 120 3.57 -17.59 -5.31
CA ALA A 120 2.94 -16.43 -4.67
C ALA A 120 2.78 -15.25 -5.65
N ALA A 121 3.68 -15.08 -6.62
CA ALA A 121 3.52 -14.10 -7.69
C ALA A 121 2.25 -14.36 -8.54
N LEU A 122 1.97 -15.62 -8.86
CA LEU A 122 0.75 -16.03 -9.57
C LEU A 122 -0.50 -15.79 -8.73
N GLU A 123 -0.50 -16.16 -7.45
CA GLU A 123 -1.63 -15.91 -6.54
C GLU A 123 -1.95 -14.41 -6.44
N LEU A 124 -0.93 -13.54 -6.41
CA LEU A 124 -1.14 -12.08 -6.47
C LEU A 124 -1.76 -11.62 -7.79
N CYS A 125 -1.35 -12.20 -8.92
CA CYS A 125 -1.97 -11.90 -10.21
C CYS A 125 -3.44 -12.30 -10.23
N GLU A 126 -3.77 -13.50 -9.75
CA GLU A 126 -5.14 -13.99 -9.66
C GLU A 126 -6.00 -13.10 -8.76
N ARG A 127 -5.46 -12.66 -7.62
CA ARG A 127 -6.14 -11.74 -6.71
C ARG A 127 -6.37 -10.37 -7.36
N ALA A 128 -5.41 -9.83 -8.09
CA ALA A 128 -5.57 -8.58 -8.83
C ALA A 128 -6.64 -8.68 -9.93
N ILE A 129 -6.71 -9.83 -10.62
CA ILE A 129 -7.75 -10.12 -11.62
C ILE A 129 -9.13 -10.23 -10.96
N ALA A 130 -9.25 -10.92 -9.82
CA ALA A 130 -10.49 -11.05 -9.07
C ALA A 130 -11.00 -9.69 -8.57
N LEU A 131 -10.09 -8.77 -8.24
CA LEU A 131 -10.39 -7.37 -7.90
C LEU A 131 -10.63 -6.49 -9.14
N GLY A 132 -10.54 -7.04 -10.36
CA GLY A 132 -10.79 -6.33 -11.61
C GLY A 132 -9.78 -5.23 -11.92
N LEU A 133 -8.51 -5.35 -11.48
CA LEU A 133 -7.49 -4.31 -11.65
C LEU A 133 -6.91 -4.21 -13.08
N GLY A 134 -7.44 -4.98 -14.01
CA GLY A 134 -7.20 -4.84 -15.45
C GLY A 134 -6.51 -6.04 -16.10
N ALA A 135 -6.61 -6.08 -17.44
CA ALA A 135 -6.14 -7.20 -18.26
C ALA A 135 -4.61 -7.41 -18.24
N HIS A 136 -3.84 -6.40 -17.82
CA HIS A 136 -2.38 -6.51 -17.74
C HIS A 136 -1.93 -7.54 -16.68
N TYR A 137 -2.71 -7.75 -15.62
CA TYR A 137 -2.44 -8.82 -14.64
C TYR A 137 -2.66 -10.22 -15.22
N SER A 138 -3.60 -10.38 -16.16
CA SER A 138 -3.77 -11.64 -16.90
C SER A 138 -2.54 -11.93 -17.77
N ALA A 139 -2.03 -10.93 -18.48
CA ALA A 139 -0.81 -11.09 -19.28
C ALA A 139 0.43 -11.39 -18.41
N LYS A 140 0.56 -10.74 -17.23
CA LYS A 140 1.64 -11.05 -16.27
C LYS A 140 1.52 -12.48 -15.75
N ARG A 141 0.32 -12.95 -15.39
CA ARG A 141 0.10 -14.35 -14.97
C ARG A 141 0.55 -15.33 -16.06
N ASP A 142 0.09 -15.15 -17.28
CA ASP A 142 0.42 -16.05 -18.39
C ASP A 142 1.95 -16.10 -18.66
N SER A 143 2.64 -14.96 -18.49
CA SER A 143 4.11 -14.90 -18.58
C SER A 143 4.81 -15.64 -17.44
N LEU A 144 4.28 -15.59 -16.22
CA LEU A 144 4.83 -16.26 -15.05
C LEU A 144 4.60 -17.77 -15.10
N GLU A 145 3.44 -18.21 -15.61
CA GLU A 145 3.16 -19.64 -15.83
C GLU A 145 4.16 -20.28 -16.79
N TRP A 146 4.63 -19.53 -17.80
CA TRP A 146 5.65 -20.00 -18.72
C TRP A 146 7.05 -20.06 -18.09
N ALA A 147 7.34 -19.24 -17.07
CA ALA A 147 8.64 -19.14 -16.41
C ALA A 147 8.85 -20.15 -15.26
N ARG A 148 7.80 -20.89 -14.88
CA ARG A 148 7.83 -21.96 -13.86
C ARG A 148 8.59 -23.19 -14.34
#